data_AF-L7JTI3-F1
#
_entry.id   AF-L7JTI3-F1
#
_cell.length_a   1.000
_cell.length_b   1.000
_cell.length_c   1.000
_cell.angle_alpha   90.00
_cell.angle_beta   90.00
_cell.angle_gamma   90.00
#
_symmetry.space_group_name_H-M   'P 1'
#
loop_
_entity.id
_entity.type
_entity.pdbx_description
1 polymer ?
#
loop_
_entity_poly.entity_id
_entity_poly.type
_entity_poly.pdbx_seq_one_letter_code
_entity_poly.pdbx_strand_id
1 'polypeptide(L)'
;MDMNPYFNMKDLRNYGGLKNLALDNRILQADDFFDNLPVHLQSLKFVLYVADILLKPIQNFEKICLKSFTIKFIKDPEVKSLIKDPMEVYDIRISMLSQFACFIEFKKLAELKFELNGESMFLDTEIYEIK
;
A
#
# COMPACT_ATOMS: atom_id res chain seq x y z
N MET A 1 18.45 20.60 11.84
CA MET A 1 17.94 19.50 12.68
C MET A 1 17.34 18.49 11.73
N ASP A 2 18.15 17.51 11.33
CA ASP A 2 17.70 16.42 10.49
C ASP A 2 16.68 15.60 11.25
N MET A 3 15.41 15.70 10.85
CA MET A 3 14.40 14.75 11.28
C MET A 3 14.77 13.42 10.63
N ASN A 4 15.02 12.42 11.46
CA ASN A 4 15.08 11.03 11.04
C ASN A 4 13.82 10.73 10.19
N PRO A 5 13.93 10.53 8.86
CA PRO A 5 12.77 10.37 7.98
C PRO A 5 12.05 9.04 8.22
N TYR A 6 12.70 8.11 8.94
CA TYR A 6 12.22 6.76 9.14
C TYR A 6 11.24 6.69 10.32
N PHE A 7 9.98 6.39 9.99
CA PHE A 7 8.96 6.03 10.98
C PHE A 7 9.18 4.59 11.42
N ASN A 8 9.55 4.37 12.68
CA ASN A 8 9.65 3.03 13.23
C ASN A 8 8.26 2.55 13.66
N MET A 9 7.73 1.53 12.98
CA MET A 9 6.40 0.96 13.23
C MET A 9 6.42 -0.25 14.18
N LYS A 10 7.56 -0.58 14.78
CA LYS A 10 7.63 -1.65 15.77
C LYS A 10 6.52 -1.47 16.82
N ASP A 11 5.85 -2.59 17.13
CA ASP A 11 4.76 -2.71 18.11
C ASP A 11 3.41 -2.08 17.71
N LEU A 12 3.27 -1.43 16.54
CA LEU A 12 1.95 -0.94 16.09
C LEU A 12 0.92 -2.07 15.94
N ARG A 13 1.37 -3.27 15.57
CA ARG A 13 0.50 -4.45 15.35
C ARG A 13 -0.38 -4.77 16.55
N ASN A 14 0.15 -4.55 17.76
CA ASN A 14 -0.53 -4.86 19.02
C ASN A 14 -1.47 -3.74 19.49
N TYR A 15 -1.48 -2.60 18.80
CA TYR A 15 -2.27 -1.45 19.20
C TYR A 15 -3.72 -1.57 18.70
N GLY A 16 -4.54 -2.33 19.44
CA GLY A 16 -5.92 -2.66 19.06
C GLY A 16 -6.90 -1.47 18.98
N GLY A 17 -6.52 -0.30 19.50
CA GLY A 17 -7.34 0.92 19.42
C GLY A 17 -7.22 1.68 18.10
N LEU A 18 -6.19 1.41 17.30
CA LEU A 18 -5.93 2.16 16.06
C LEU A 18 -6.74 1.57 14.91
N LYS A 19 -7.78 2.31 14.50
CA LYS A 19 -8.66 1.92 13.39
C LYS A 19 -8.30 2.60 12.07
N ASN A 20 -7.64 3.74 12.10
CA ASN A 20 -7.32 4.52 10.91
C ASN A 20 -5.85 4.94 10.96
N LEU A 21 -5.10 4.69 9.90
CA LEU A 21 -3.70 5.06 9.78
C LEU A 21 -3.46 5.75 8.43
N ALA A 22 -2.99 6.99 8.47
CA ALA A 22 -2.64 7.77 7.29
C ALA A 22 -1.17 8.21 7.39
N LEU A 23 -0.39 7.86 6.37
CA LEU A 23 1.05 8.08 6.27
C LEU A 23 1.38 8.94 5.03
N ASP A 24 0.62 10.02 4.85
CA ASP A 24 0.58 10.85 3.63
C ASP A 24 1.91 11.52 3.25
N ASN A 25 2.83 11.67 4.20
CA ASN A 25 4.13 12.34 4.03
C ASN A 25 5.32 11.45 4.39
N ARG A 26 5.13 10.14 4.47
CA ARG A 26 6.22 9.21 4.80
C ARG A 26 6.37 8.18 3.70
N ILE A 27 7.58 8.11 3.16
CA ILE A 27 8.00 7.02 2.29
C ILE A 27 8.27 5.83 3.18
N LEU A 28 7.60 4.72 2.89
CA LEU A 28 7.75 3.49 3.64
C LEU A 28 8.67 2.55 2.89
N GLN A 29 9.68 2.01 3.57
CA GLN A 29 10.33 0.80 3.09
C GLN A 29 9.35 -0.35 3.24
N ALA A 30 9.05 -0.99 2.11
CA ALA A 30 7.93 -1.90 1.96
C ALA A 30 8.10 -3.19 2.79
N ASP A 31 9.36 -3.58 3.02
CA ASP A 31 9.75 -4.91 3.49
C ASP A 31 9.14 -5.31 4.85
N ASP A 32 9.01 -4.36 5.80
CA ASP A 32 8.49 -4.64 7.15
C ASP A 32 7.19 -3.87 7.47
N PHE A 33 6.67 -3.10 6.51
CA PHE A 33 5.54 -2.20 6.79
C PHE A 33 4.29 -2.97 7.21
N PHE A 34 3.88 -3.93 6.38
CA PHE A 34 2.64 -4.67 6.59
C PHE A 34 2.70 -5.59 7.81
N ASP A 35 3.88 -6.09 8.16
CA ASP A 35 4.12 -6.93 9.34
C ASP A 35 3.80 -6.21 10.63
N ASN A 36 3.99 -4.89 10.66
CA ASN A 36 3.77 -4.07 11.84
C ASN A 36 2.39 -3.42 11.90
N LEU A 37 1.53 -3.61 10.91
CA LEU A 37 0.21 -2.99 10.90
C LEU A 37 -0.77 -3.65 11.89
N PRO A 38 -1.61 -2.89 12.61
CA PRO A 38 -2.65 -3.46 13.46
C PRO A 38 -3.63 -4.33 12.66
N VAL A 39 -3.92 -5.54 13.16
CA VAL A 39 -4.86 -6.48 12.51
C VAL A 39 -6.30 -5.95 12.46
N HIS A 40 -6.66 -5.05 13.39
CA HIS A 40 -7.99 -4.43 13.48
C HIS A 40 -8.11 -3.10 12.73
N LEU A 41 -7.08 -2.73 11.96
CA LEU A 41 -7.10 -1.52 11.16
C LEU A 41 -8.27 -1.59 10.16
N GLN A 42 -9.01 -0.48 10.04
CA GLN A 42 -10.16 -0.35 9.15
C GLN A 42 -9.85 0.54 7.96
N SER A 43 -8.96 1.52 8.12
CA SER A 43 -8.51 2.40 7.05
C SER A 43 -7.01 2.52 7.03
N LEU A 44 -6.43 2.37 5.84
CA LEU A 44 -5.00 2.53 5.61
C LEU A 44 -4.75 3.44 4.42
N LYS A 45 -3.90 4.43 4.60
CA LYS A 45 -3.41 5.31 3.55
C LYS A 45 -1.90 5.50 3.64
N PHE A 46 -1.17 5.31 2.55
CA PHE A 46 0.28 5.54 2.51
C PHE A 46 0.79 5.90 1.11
N VAL A 47 2.05 6.33 1.05
CA VAL A 47 2.78 6.66 -0.17
C VAL A 47 3.87 5.62 -0.42
N LEU A 48 4.02 5.15 -1.66
CA LEU A 48 4.97 4.12 -2.04
C LEU A 48 5.70 4.45 -3.35
N TYR A 49 7.00 4.16 -3.40
CA TYR A 49 7.78 4.28 -4.62
C TYR A 49 7.53 3.10 -5.56
N VAL A 50 7.43 3.39 -6.85
CA VAL A 50 7.15 2.37 -7.89
C VAL A 50 8.26 1.31 -8.00
N ALA A 51 9.47 1.58 -7.50
CA ALA A 51 10.63 0.67 -7.60
C ALA A 51 10.76 -0.36 -6.45
N ASP A 52 10.06 -0.17 -5.33
CA ASP A 52 10.32 -0.87 -4.06
C ASP A 52 9.51 -2.15 -3.81
N ILE A 53 9.18 -2.96 -4.84
CA ILE A 53 8.01 -3.85 -4.69
C ILE A 53 8.31 -5.31 -5.00
N LEU A 54 9.06 -5.90 -4.07
CA LEU A 54 8.99 -7.32 -3.77
C LEU A 54 8.52 -7.50 -2.33
N LEU A 55 7.23 -7.27 -2.10
CA LEU A 55 6.61 -7.52 -0.82
C LEU A 55 6.55 -9.03 -0.57
N LYS A 56 7.13 -9.48 0.56
CA LYS A 56 7.05 -10.87 0.99
C LYS A 56 6.42 -10.93 2.38
N PRO A 57 5.26 -11.56 2.53
CA PRO A 57 4.69 -11.75 3.86
C PRO A 57 5.59 -12.68 4.69
N ILE A 58 5.70 -12.41 5.99
CA ILE A 58 6.26 -13.38 6.94
C ILE A 58 5.41 -14.65 7.01
N GLN A 59 6.00 -15.75 7.47
CA GLN A 59 5.26 -16.99 7.71
C GLN A 59 4.10 -16.76 8.70
N ASN A 60 2.94 -17.35 8.39
CA ASN A 60 1.71 -17.24 9.18
C ASN A 60 1.15 -15.81 9.34
N PHE A 61 1.42 -14.93 8.37
CA PHE A 61 0.86 -13.59 8.36
C PHE A 61 -0.68 -13.62 8.39
N GLU A 62 -1.27 -12.99 9.42
CA GLU A 62 -2.71 -12.75 9.48
C GLU A 62 -3.07 -11.55 8.60
N LYS A 63 -3.91 -11.78 7.60
CA LYS A 63 -4.39 -10.73 6.69
C LYS A 63 -5.20 -9.67 7.42
N ILE A 64 -4.98 -8.41 7.04
CA ILE A 64 -5.67 -7.26 7.59
C ILE A 64 -7.01 -7.09 6.88
N CYS A 65 -8.09 -6.97 7.65
CA CYS A 65 -9.44 -6.76 7.12
C CYS A 65 -9.75 -5.26 7.05
N LEU A 66 -9.25 -4.59 6.01
CA LEU A 66 -9.51 -3.17 5.76
C LEU A 66 -10.91 -2.96 5.18
N LYS A 67 -11.54 -1.83 5.54
CA LYS A 67 -12.73 -1.29 4.88
C LYS A 67 -12.35 -0.33 3.74
N SER A 68 -11.36 0.53 3.97
CA SER A 68 -10.84 1.47 2.97
C SER A 68 -9.33 1.34 2.87
N PHE A 69 -8.83 1.24 1.65
CA PHE A 69 -7.41 1.16 1.38
C PHE A 69 -7.01 2.16 0.29
N THR A 70 -6.14 3.10 0.61
CA THR A 70 -5.64 4.11 -0.32
C THR A 70 -4.13 4.02 -0.46
N ILE A 71 -3.63 3.96 -1.69
CA ILE A 71 -2.19 3.95 -1.95
C ILE A 71 -1.87 5.03 -2.95
N LYS A 72 -0.90 5.88 -2.62
CA LYS A 72 -0.36 6.85 -3.56
C LYS A 72 1.01 6.41 -4.04
N PHE A 73 1.11 6.19 -5.34
CA PHE A 73 2.36 5.88 -6.00
C PHE A 73 3.05 7.16 -6.41
N ILE A 74 4.31 7.28 -6.01
CA ILE A 74 5.19 8.34 -6.45
C ILE A 74 6.36 7.75 -7.23
N LYS A 75 6.82 8.51 -8.21
CA LYS A 75 8.01 8.16 -8.97
C LYS A 75 9.23 8.29 -8.06
N ASP A 76 10.04 7.25 -8.03
CA ASP A 76 11.33 7.30 -7.35
C ASP A 76 12.26 8.29 -8.09
N PRO A 77 12.74 9.37 -7.43
CA PRO A 77 13.62 10.34 -8.06
C PRO A 77 15.02 9.78 -8.38
N GLU A 78 15.47 8.73 -7.69
CA GLU A 78 16.77 8.09 -7.92
C GLU A 78 16.72 7.08 -9.06
N VAL A 79 15.54 6.56 -9.39
CA VAL A 79 15.33 5.71 -10.55
C VAL A 79 15.10 6.56 -11.79
N LYS A 80 16.08 6.55 -12.71
CA LYS A 80 15.92 7.06 -14.09
C LYS A 80 14.83 6.26 -14.79
N SER A 81 13.58 6.72 -14.66
CA SER A 81 12.36 6.26 -15.35
C SER A 81 12.61 5.29 -16.51
N LEU A 82 12.36 4.00 -16.29
CA LEU A 82 12.20 3.04 -17.39
C LEU A 82 10.78 3.08 -17.95
N ILE A 83 9.80 3.45 -17.12
CA ILE A 83 8.39 3.43 -17.49
C ILE A 83 8.10 4.59 -18.43
N LYS A 84 8.01 4.28 -19.73
CA LYS A 84 7.62 5.21 -20.80
C LYS A 84 6.26 4.86 -21.38
N ASP A 85 5.77 3.65 -21.12
CA ASP A 85 4.59 3.08 -21.76
C ASP A 85 3.40 2.99 -20.78
N PRO A 86 2.20 3.47 -21.16
CA PRO A 86 0.96 3.23 -20.42
C PRO A 86 0.67 1.74 -20.14
N MET A 87 1.09 0.80 -21.01
CA MET A 87 0.96 -0.64 -20.76
C MET A 87 1.86 -1.11 -19.61
N GLU A 88 3.10 -0.62 -19.53
CA GLU A 88 3.99 -0.93 -18.39
C GLU A 88 3.41 -0.39 -17.07
N VAL A 89 2.74 0.76 -17.12
CA VAL A 89 2.02 1.30 -15.96
C VAL A 89 0.87 0.36 -15.54
N TYR A 90 0.15 -0.23 -16.50
CA TYR A 90 -0.93 -1.18 -16.22
C TYR A 90 -0.41 -2.50 -15.62
N ASP A 91 0.66 -3.05 -16.17
CA ASP A 91 1.27 -4.29 -15.67
C ASP A 91 1.84 -4.14 -14.26
N ILE A 92 2.46 -2.99 -13.98
CA ILE A 92 2.91 -2.62 -12.64
C ILE A 92 1.72 -2.57 -11.68
N ARG A 93 0.58 -1.98 -12.07
CA ARG A 93 -0.62 -1.90 -11.22
C ARG A 93 -1.18 -3.29 -10.89
N ILE A 94 -1.32 -4.18 -11.87
CA ILE A 94 -1.80 -5.55 -11.64
C ILE A 94 -0.83 -6.34 -10.77
N SER A 95 0.47 -6.25 -11.07
CA SER A 95 1.50 -6.91 -10.28
C SER A 95 1.47 -6.44 -8.83
N MET A 96 1.34 -5.13 -8.56
CA MET A 96 1.23 -4.58 -7.20
C MET A 96 -0.03 -5.03 -6.46
N LEU A 97 -1.19 -5.03 -7.13
CA LEU A 97 -2.44 -5.55 -6.57
C LEU A 97 -2.29 -6.98 -6.08
N SER A 98 -1.65 -7.82 -6.89
CA SER A 98 -1.42 -9.23 -6.56
C SER A 98 -0.55 -9.38 -5.30
N GLN A 99 0.41 -8.48 -5.09
CA GLN A 99 1.25 -8.48 -3.89
C GLN A 99 0.48 -8.04 -2.64
N PHE A 100 -0.39 -7.02 -2.72
CA PHE A 100 -1.22 -6.62 -1.58
C PHE A 100 -2.23 -7.70 -1.17
N ALA A 101 -2.60 -8.60 -2.08
CA ALA A 101 -3.53 -9.70 -1.79
C ALA A 101 -2.96 -10.70 -0.78
N CYS A 102 -1.63 -10.71 -0.60
CA CYS A 102 -0.96 -11.47 0.43
C CYS A 102 -1.17 -10.87 1.84
N PHE A 103 -1.40 -9.56 1.95
CA PHE A 103 -1.48 -8.85 3.23
C PHE A 103 -2.90 -8.40 3.61
N ILE A 104 -3.77 -8.22 2.63
CA ILE A 104 -5.10 -7.62 2.84
C ILE A 104 -6.18 -8.58 2.33
N GLU A 105 -7.28 -8.67 3.08
CA GLU A 105 -8.46 -9.41 2.66
C GLU A 105 -9.33 -8.58 1.71
N PHE A 106 -9.08 -8.68 0.40
CA PHE A 106 -9.78 -7.91 -0.63
C PHE A 106 -11.29 -8.14 -0.66
N LYS A 107 -11.81 -9.30 -0.25
CA LYS A 107 -13.26 -9.55 -0.23
C LYS A 107 -14.01 -8.71 0.80
N LYS A 108 -13.30 -8.11 1.75
CA LYS A 108 -13.88 -7.28 2.82
C LYS A 108 -13.63 -5.77 2.61
N LEU A 109 -12.89 -5.42 1.56
CA LEU A 109 -12.69 -4.03 1.17
C LEU A 109 -14.00 -3.47 0.61
N ALA A 110 -14.44 -2.35 1.16
CA ALA A 110 -15.53 -1.55 0.60
C ALA A 110 -15.00 -0.52 -0.41
N GLU A 111 -13.75 -0.12 -0.26
CA GLU A 111 -13.10 0.88 -1.12
C GLU A 111 -11.62 0.59 -1.25
N LEU A 112 -11.13 0.54 -2.48
CA LEU A 112 -9.71 0.54 -2.79
C LEU A 112 -9.41 1.66 -3.78
N LYS A 113 -8.52 2.58 -3.40
CA LYS A 113 -8.13 3.74 -4.18
C LYS A 113 -6.63 3.72 -4.46
N PHE A 114 -6.28 3.96 -5.72
CA PHE A 114 -4.90 4.18 -6.15
C PHE A 114 -4.74 5.60 -6.66
N GLU A 115 -3.68 6.28 -6.24
CA GLU A 115 -3.29 7.57 -6.79
C GLU A 115 -1.95 7.40 -7.51
N LEU A 116 -1.89 7.75 -8.80
CA LEU A 116 -0.65 7.76 -9.56
C LEU A 116 -0.59 9.02 -10.42
N ASN A 117 0.53 9.76 -10.35
CA ASN A 117 0.73 11.00 -11.12
C ASN A 117 -0.40 12.06 -10.94
N GLY A 118 -1.11 12.04 -9.81
CA GLY A 118 -2.24 12.94 -9.55
C GLY A 118 -3.60 12.42 -10.03
N GLU A 119 -3.63 11.32 -10.77
CA GLU A 119 -4.87 10.63 -11.14
C GLU A 119 -5.29 9.65 -10.04
N SER A 120 -6.58 9.62 -9.73
CA SER A 120 -7.18 8.66 -8.80
C SER A 120 -7.92 7.59 -9.57
N MET A 121 -7.70 6.34 -9.21
CA MET A 121 -8.39 5.17 -9.73
C MET A 121 -9.00 4.39 -8.57
N PHE A 122 -10.12 3.73 -8.82
CA PHE A 122 -10.85 2.99 -7.80
C PHE A 122 -11.07 1.55 -8.25
N LEU A 123 -10.87 0.59 -7.36
CA LEU A 123 -11.33 -0.77 -7.62
C LEU A 123 -12.84 -0.80 -7.50
N ASP A 124 -13.51 -1.22 -8.56
CA ASP A 124 -14.87 -1.70 -8.47
C ASP A 124 -14.86 -3.05 -7.77
N THR A 125 -15.38 -3.10 -6.55
CA THR A 125 -15.39 -4.31 -5.72
C THR A 125 -16.46 -5.32 -6.16
N GLU A 126 -17.39 -4.95 -7.05
CA GLU A 126 -18.41 -5.86 -7.59
C GLU A 126 -17.84 -6.72 -8.72
N ILE A 127 -17.04 -6.10 -9.60
CA ILE A 127 -16.46 -6.76 -10.78
C ILE A 127 -14.94 -7.00 -10.67
N TYR A 128 -14.31 -6.51 -9.61
CA TYR A 128 -12.86 -6.57 -9.37
C TYR A 128 -12.02 -5.94 -10.50
N GLU A 129 -12.51 -4.84 -11.09
CA GLU A 129 -11.83 -4.07 -12.13
C GLU A 129 -11.44 -2.66 -11.63
N ILE A 130 -10.33 -2.12 -12.12
CA ILE A 130 -9.91 -0.75 -11.82
C ILE A 130 -10.64 0.22 -12.76
N LYS A 131 -11.34 1.22 -12.20
CA LYS A 131 -11.98 2.33 -12.90
C LYS A 131 -11.21 3.64 -12.76
#